data_AF-A0A812VZY5-F1
#
_entry.id   AF-A0A812VZY5-F1
#
_cell.length_a   1.000
_cell.length_b   1.000
_cell.length_c   1.000
_cell.angle_alpha   90.00
_cell.angle_beta   90.00
_cell.angle_gamma   90.00
#
_symmetry.space_group_name_H-M   'P 1'
#
loop_
_entity.id
_entity.type
_entity.pdbx_description
1 polymer ?
#
loop_
_entity_poly.entity_id
_entity_poly.type
_entity_poly.pdbx_seq_one_letter_code
_entity_poly.pdbx_strand_id
1 'polypeptide(L)'
;MAPRTWKVVGGGSAGGIVVRSGQKLASDQLADRLATGALVKELKLEGDRLNFELVSGKGPESGWVSLKLKDKDLLVEVDAEGNAIAKDTLKKKSWDTKFLFKGCGANIRALDGGTEGASRDQLFEFLMRQHVSPELRRDFWDEIPDHLYDTAKTSEMDCITFFQTVGHLCCEPSGKRLPSPGGVRQRLETFGDLRCIVVEPDAASEPAKVVVVLAHGIEVLGDDLYGLAHRLCREGLRVVLPEAPNESAQPREEDIVENVGQPIDESQDTEREEWRKPLREWWSRSINEKDIEKTLSKAAESLGACAAAAKGDAKLVLGGFSQGSLVALASAKKAKPAGLVLLCPPGALAAPVARSLDTPPPALVASGSEDVIAPREGVHEVHKVLTSGGSRAELVNFDGGHEVTMKVVDAVKAFLLKSIFLAEIEEGWYAPDETKQCFFNTNGYEMFQAARTHGGYSDLARVFLSCNKEPSKIMHIGTNPL
;
A
#
# COMPACT_ATOMS: atom_id res chain seq x y z
N MET A 1 -26.25 22.76 -2.98
CA MET A 1 -25.87 22.45 -4.37
C MET A 1 -27.02 22.86 -5.29
N ALA A 2 -26.73 23.37 -6.48
CA ALA A 2 -27.76 23.63 -7.49
C ALA A 2 -28.35 22.30 -8.00
N PRO A 3 -29.65 22.25 -8.34
CA PRO A 3 -30.30 21.04 -8.84
C PRO A 3 -29.81 20.71 -10.27
N ARG A 4 -29.53 19.43 -10.53
CA ARG A 4 -29.01 18.93 -11.81
C ARG A 4 -30.09 18.93 -12.89
N THR A 5 -29.70 19.16 -14.14
CA THR A 5 -30.59 19.18 -15.30
C THR A 5 -30.24 18.05 -16.27
N TRP A 6 -31.26 17.39 -16.80
CA TRP A 6 -31.15 16.22 -17.66
C TRP A 6 -31.94 16.42 -18.95
N LYS A 7 -31.40 15.94 -20.07
CA LYS A 7 -32.05 15.95 -21.39
C LYS A 7 -32.43 14.54 -21.83
N VAL A 8 -33.65 14.37 -22.30
CA VAL A 8 -34.10 13.09 -22.86
C VAL A 8 -33.50 12.89 -24.25
N VAL A 9 -32.73 11.82 -24.43
CA VAL A 9 -32.08 11.46 -25.71
C VAL A 9 -32.59 10.13 -26.28
N GLY A 10 -33.24 9.31 -25.44
CA GLY A 10 -33.82 8.03 -25.87
C GLY A 10 -35.30 8.12 -26.25
N GLY A 11 -35.83 7.01 -26.76
CA GLY A 11 -37.27 6.86 -27.05
C GLY A 11 -37.77 7.56 -28.31
N GLY A 12 -36.88 8.10 -29.17
CA GLY A 12 -37.27 8.89 -30.35
C GLY A 12 -38.22 8.16 -31.30
N SER A 13 -38.00 6.88 -31.56
CA SER A 13 -38.89 6.06 -32.41
C SER A 13 -40.27 5.78 -31.76
N ALA A 14 -40.42 6.00 -30.47
CA ALA A 14 -41.64 5.79 -29.69
C ALA A 14 -42.23 7.11 -29.16
N GLY A 15 -41.75 8.27 -29.64
CA GLY A 15 -42.20 9.59 -29.23
C GLY A 15 -41.76 10.03 -27.82
N GLY A 16 -40.86 9.29 -27.17
CA GLY A 16 -40.37 9.60 -25.83
C GLY A 16 -40.20 8.37 -24.93
N ILE A 17 -39.78 8.62 -23.69
CA ILE A 17 -39.50 7.59 -22.69
C ILE A 17 -40.69 7.39 -21.74
N VAL A 18 -40.79 6.19 -21.20
CA VAL A 18 -41.88 5.81 -20.30
C VAL A 18 -41.70 6.46 -18.93
N VAL A 19 -42.74 7.18 -18.48
CA VAL A 19 -42.82 7.74 -17.14
C VAL A 19 -43.70 6.85 -16.27
N ARG A 20 -43.30 6.63 -15.02
CA ARG A 20 -44.07 5.87 -14.03
C ARG A 20 -44.42 6.74 -12.81
N SER A 21 -45.52 6.41 -12.15
CA SER A 21 -45.98 7.08 -10.93
C SER A 21 -45.06 6.83 -9.72
N GLY A 22 -44.28 5.74 -9.73
CA GLY A 22 -43.38 5.37 -8.64
C GLY A 22 -41.99 4.91 -9.09
N GLN A 23 -41.10 4.79 -8.11
CA GLN A 23 -39.71 4.40 -8.34
C GLN A 23 -39.59 2.98 -8.94
N LYS A 24 -40.38 2.02 -8.44
CA LYS A 24 -40.31 0.60 -8.85
C LYS A 24 -40.73 0.43 -10.31
N LEU A 25 -40.10 -0.50 -11.03
CA LEU A 25 -40.46 -0.83 -12.41
C LEU A 25 -41.88 -1.40 -12.56
N ALA A 26 -42.45 -1.94 -11.47
CA ALA A 26 -43.82 -2.46 -11.43
C ALA A 26 -44.88 -1.37 -11.12
N SER A 27 -44.49 -0.13 -10.85
CA SER A 27 -45.44 0.96 -10.60
C SER A 27 -46.18 1.36 -11.88
N ASP A 28 -47.37 1.94 -11.74
CA ASP A 28 -48.22 2.31 -12.86
C ASP A 28 -47.50 3.24 -13.83
N GLN A 29 -47.62 2.93 -15.11
CA GLN A 29 -47.14 3.80 -16.18
C GLN A 29 -48.13 4.94 -16.39
N LEU A 30 -47.62 6.17 -16.47
CA LEU A 30 -48.44 7.33 -16.81
C LEU A 30 -48.86 7.26 -18.29
N ALA A 31 -50.01 7.87 -18.60
CA ALA A 31 -50.56 7.90 -19.95
C ALA A 31 -49.59 8.57 -20.94
N ASP A 32 -48.97 9.68 -20.52
CA ASP A 32 -48.06 10.45 -21.34
C ASP A 32 -46.59 10.03 -21.15
N ARG A 33 -45.86 10.05 -22.26
CA ARG A 33 -44.41 9.83 -22.30
C ARG A 33 -43.68 11.16 -22.16
N LEU A 34 -42.47 11.10 -21.62
CA LEU A 34 -41.56 12.24 -21.62
C LEU A 34 -40.83 12.29 -22.98
N ALA A 35 -41.10 13.32 -23.77
CA ALA A 35 -40.65 13.40 -25.17
C ALA A 35 -39.12 13.51 -25.28
N THR A 36 -38.56 12.95 -26.35
CA THR A 36 -37.15 13.15 -26.70
C THR A 36 -36.86 14.63 -26.94
N GLY A 37 -35.81 15.14 -26.31
CA GLY A 37 -35.43 16.56 -26.31
C GLY A 37 -35.95 17.35 -25.11
N ALA A 38 -36.85 16.80 -24.27
CA ALA A 38 -37.31 17.46 -23.06
C ALA A 38 -36.17 17.63 -22.04
N LEU A 39 -36.16 18.76 -21.32
CA LEU A 39 -35.27 19.04 -20.20
C LEU A 39 -36.03 18.86 -18.89
N VAL A 40 -35.40 18.17 -17.95
CA VAL A 40 -35.96 17.89 -16.63
C VAL A 40 -34.96 18.14 -15.53
N LYS A 41 -35.45 18.54 -14.37
CA LYS A 41 -34.68 18.79 -13.17
C LYS A 41 -34.71 17.56 -12.27
N GLU A 42 -33.57 17.20 -11.69
CA GLU A 42 -33.45 16.11 -10.72
C GLU A 42 -34.06 16.50 -9.38
N LEU A 43 -35.07 15.73 -8.95
CA LEU A 43 -35.60 15.79 -7.59
C LEU A 43 -34.96 14.71 -6.71
N LYS A 44 -34.80 13.50 -7.25
CA LYS A 44 -34.18 12.36 -6.55
C LYS A 44 -33.62 11.33 -7.54
N LEU A 45 -32.44 10.80 -7.28
CA LEU A 45 -31.84 9.72 -8.06
C LEU A 45 -31.58 8.49 -7.18
N GLU A 46 -32.16 7.34 -7.56
CA GLU A 46 -31.98 6.06 -6.86
C GLU A 46 -31.56 4.96 -7.85
N GLY A 47 -30.28 4.62 -7.86
CA GLY A 47 -29.70 3.74 -8.87
C GLY A 47 -29.86 4.33 -10.27
N ASP A 48 -30.50 3.59 -11.18
CA ASP A 48 -30.81 4.04 -12.54
C ASP A 48 -32.19 4.71 -12.68
N ARG A 49 -32.84 5.08 -11.56
CA ARG A 49 -34.21 5.63 -11.53
C ARG A 49 -34.17 7.10 -11.10
N LEU A 50 -34.62 7.98 -11.99
CA LEU A 50 -34.65 9.43 -11.78
C LEU A 50 -36.09 9.87 -11.51
N ASN A 51 -36.31 10.51 -10.37
CA ASN A 51 -37.49 11.33 -10.10
C ASN A 51 -37.22 12.75 -10.58
N PHE A 52 -38.12 13.26 -11.42
CA PHE A 52 -37.89 14.50 -12.13
C PHE A 52 -39.06 15.48 -12.02
N GLU A 53 -38.75 16.74 -12.28
CA GLU A 53 -39.70 17.83 -12.56
C GLU A 53 -39.41 18.37 -13.98
N LEU A 54 -40.44 18.53 -14.82
CA LEU A 54 -40.29 19.00 -16.19
C LEU A 54 -39.89 20.48 -16.19
N VAL A 55 -38.80 20.80 -16.90
CA VAL A 55 -38.31 22.19 -17.06
C VAL A 55 -38.72 22.74 -18.42
N SER A 56 -38.56 21.95 -19.49
CA SER A 56 -39.00 22.32 -20.83
C SER A 56 -39.22 21.09 -21.72
N GLY A 57 -40.08 21.21 -22.73
CA GLY A 57 -40.45 20.11 -23.64
C GLY A 57 -41.88 19.61 -23.44
N LYS A 58 -42.15 18.36 -23.83
CA LYS A 58 -43.48 17.74 -23.77
C LYS A 58 -43.45 16.48 -22.90
N GLY A 59 -44.42 16.32 -22.02
CA GLY A 59 -44.58 15.16 -21.16
C GLY A 59 -45.22 15.52 -19.81
N PRO A 60 -45.34 14.56 -18.88
CA PRO A 60 -45.82 14.82 -17.52
C PRO A 60 -44.95 15.84 -16.78
N GLU A 61 -45.55 16.65 -15.91
CA GLU A 61 -44.85 17.64 -15.07
C GLU A 61 -43.87 17.00 -14.10
N SER A 62 -44.13 15.75 -13.67
CA SER A 62 -43.22 14.98 -12.83
C SER A 62 -43.43 13.48 -13.00
N GLY A 63 -42.47 12.70 -12.50
CA GLY A 63 -42.60 11.25 -12.42
C GLY A 63 -41.25 10.54 -12.31
N TRP A 64 -41.26 9.23 -12.53
CA TRP A 64 -40.07 8.38 -12.47
C TRP A 64 -39.72 7.77 -13.83
N VAL A 65 -38.47 7.99 -14.26
CA VAL A 65 -37.93 7.46 -15.53
C VAL A 65 -36.66 6.65 -15.27
N SER A 66 -36.31 5.79 -16.22
CA SER A 66 -35.00 5.11 -16.20
C SER A 66 -33.98 5.95 -16.95
N LEU A 67 -32.75 6.05 -16.41
CA LEU A 67 -31.64 6.69 -17.10
C LEU A 67 -31.17 5.89 -18.33
N LYS A 68 -31.33 4.56 -18.30
CA LYS A 68 -30.88 3.63 -19.34
C LYS A 68 -31.89 2.52 -19.62
N LEU A 69 -31.82 1.95 -20.81
CA LEU A 69 -32.50 0.71 -21.18
C LEU A 69 -31.51 -0.19 -21.94
N LYS A 70 -31.09 -1.30 -21.31
CA LYS A 70 -29.91 -2.08 -21.74
C LYS A 70 -28.70 -1.14 -21.84
N ASP A 71 -28.00 -1.13 -22.97
CA ASP A 71 -26.81 -0.30 -23.19
C ASP A 71 -27.12 1.07 -23.81
N LYS A 72 -28.41 1.44 -23.94
CA LYS A 72 -28.82 2.73 -24.53
C LYS A 72 -29.22 3.74 -23.45
N ASP A 73 -28.62 4.92 -23.53
CA ASP A 73 -28.98 6.05 -22.69
C ASP A 73 -30.36 6.62 -23.08
N LEU A 74 -31.18 6.84 -22.07
CA LEU A 74 -32.49 7.49 -22.20
C LEU A 74 -32.44 8.96 -21.79
N LEU A 75 -31.61 9.30 -20.80
CA LEU A 75 -31.30 10.68 -20.40
C LEU A 75 -29.79 10.89 -20.29
N VAL A 76 -29.37 12.12 -20.57
CA VAL A 76 -28.00 12.61 -20.36
C VAL A 76 -28.04 13.91 -19.56
N GLU A 77 -27.05 14.13 -18.70
CA GLU A 77 -26.93 15.38 -17.95
C GLU A 77 -26.51 16.52 -18.90
N VAL A 78 -27.00 17.73 -18.64
CA VAL A 78 -26.67 18.92 -19.46
C VAL A 78 -26.25 20.11 -18.60
N ASP A 79 -25.41 20.97 -19.17
CA ASP A 79 -25.01 22.26 -18.56
C ASP A 79 -26.15 23.29 -18.64
N ALA A 80 -25.91 24.50 -18.14
CA ALA A 80 -26.89 25.59 -18.15
C ALA A 80 -27.28 26.02 -19.57
N GLU A 81 -26.41 25.74 -20.54
CA GLU A 81 -26.56 26.02 -21.97
C GLU A 81 -27.24 24.88 -22.75
N GLY A 82 -27.54 23.75 -22.09
CA GLY A 82 -28.24 22.61 -22.67
C GLY A 82 -27.35 21.66 -23.50
N ASN A 83 -26.03 21.79 -23.39
CA ASN A 83 -25.07 20.88 -24.01
C ASN A 83 -24.94 19.62 -23.17
N ALA A 84 -24.82 18.46 -23.83
CA ALA A 84 -24.58 17.21 -23.14
C ALA A 84 -23.26 17.29 -22.37
N ILE A 85 -23.32 17.16 -21.06
CA ILE A 85 -22.13 16.95 -20.24
C ILE A 85 -21.64 15.56 -20.63
N ALA A 86 -20.55 15.51 -21.41
CA ALA A 86 -19.98 14.26 -21.88
C ALA A 86 -19.71 13.35 -20.67
N LYS A 87 -20.23 12.11 -20.69
CA LYS A 87 -19.92 11.09 -19.66
C LYS A 87 -18.42 10.78 -19.56
N ASP A 88 -17.61 11.26 -20.50
CA ASP A 88 -16.17 11.06 -20.51
C ASP A 88 -15.39 12.07 -19.64
N THR A 89 -15.97 13.22 -19.27
CA THR A 89 -15.33 14.19 -18.35
C THR A 89 -15.59 13.89 -16.89
N LEU A 90 -16.54 13.01 -16.59
CA LEU A 90 -16.73 12.38 -15.29
C LEU A 90 -16.85 10.87 -15.47
N LYS A 91 -15.84 10.26 -16.11
CA LYS A 91 -15.40 8.98 -15.55
C LYS A 91 -15.15 9.28 -14.08
N LYS A 92 -16.02 8.76 -13.21
CA LYS A 92 -15.51 8.09 -12.02
C LYS A 92 -14.39 7.21 -12.56
N LYS A 93 -13.16 7.72 -12.57
CA LYS A 93 -11.95 6.91 -12.50
C LYS A 93 -12.04 6.24 -11.14
N SER A 94 -13.01 5.32 -11.04
CA SER A 94 -12.98 4.27 -10.07
C SER A 94 -11.60 3.68 -10.23
N TRP A 95 -10.87 3.66 -9.14
CA TRP A 95 -9.57 3.03 -8.99
C TRP A 95 -9.55 1.54 -9.37
N ASP A 96 -10.69 0.98 -9.81
CA ASP A 96 -10.84 -0.31 -10.48
C ASP A 96 -10.29 -0.30 -11.90
N THR A 97 -8.97 -0.21 -12.03
CA THR A 97 -8.29 -0.81 -13.16
C THR A 97 -7.00 -1.42 -12.64
N LYS A 98 -6.82 -2.71 -12.92
CA LYS A 98 -5.60 -3.50 -12.70
C LYS A 98 -4.36 -2.72 -13.17
N PHE A 99 -3.77 -1.91 -12.29
CA PHE A 99 -2.57 -1.16 -12.59
C PHE A 99 -1.37 -1.98 -12.11
N LEU A 100 -0.70 -2.57 -13.09
CA LEU A 100 0.60 -3.20 -12.95
C LEU A 100 1.67 -2.09 -12.85
N PHE A 101 1.97 -1.66 -11.64
CA PHE A 101 3.18 -0.87 -11.37
C PHE A 101 4.40 -1.76 -11.70
N LYS A 102 5.16 -1.39 -12.73
CA LYS A 102 6.42 -2.04 -13.09
C LYS A 102 7.56 -1.30 -12.40
N GLY A 103 8.14 -1.96 -11.41
CA GLY A 103 9.47 -1.70 -10.89
C GLY A 103 9.93 -2.95 -10.17
N CYS A 104 11.16 -3.42 -10.41
CA CYS A 104 11.88 -4.14 -9.35
C CYS A 104 11.84 -3.21 -8.11
N GLY A 105 11.68 -3.64 -6.85
CA GLY A 105 12.11 -4.88 -6.21
C GLY A 105 11.38 -5.09 -4.87
N ALA A 106 10.07 -5.36 -4.95
CA ALA A 106 9.36 -6.18 -3.96
C ALA A 106 8.02 -6.70 -4.52
N ASN A 107 7.53 -6.22 -5.66
CA ASN A 107 6.35 -6.72 -6.37
C ASN A 107 5.06 -6.87 -5.55
N ILE A 108 4.95 -6.25 -4.36
CA ILE A 108 3.69 -6.25 -3.62
C ILE A 108 2.81 -5.16 -4.22
N ARG A 109 1.99 -5.56 -5.19
CA ARG A 109 0.99 -4.70 -5.83
C ARG A 109 -0.03 -4.21 -4.80
N ALA A 110 -0.52 -2.98 -5.04
CA ALA A 110 -1.72 -2.45 -4.40
C ALA A 110 -2.84 -3.50 -4.44
N LEU A 111 -3.60 -3.61 -3.35
CA LEU A 111 -4.71 -4.54 -3.25
C LEU A 111 -5.73 -4.24 -4.38
N ASP A 112 -6.36 -5.30 -4.92
CA ASP A 112 -7.32 -5.15 -6.02
C ASP A 112 -8.43 -4.14 -5.66
N GLY A 113 -8.41 -2.97 -6.32
CA GLY A 113 -9.42 -1.90 -6.20
C GLY A 113 -9.12 -0.86 -5.12
N GLY A 114 -8.89 0.40 -5.52
CA GLY A 114 -8.71 1.54 -4.60
C GLY A 114 -7.28 2.09 -4.47
N THR A 115 -7.10 3.04 -3.54
CA THR A 115 -5.79 3.54 -3.05
C THR A 115 -5.21 2.69 -1.93
N GLU A 116 -5.92 1.67 -1.47
CA GLU A 116 -5.48 0.82 -0.37
C GLU A 116 -4.18 0.09 -0.73
N GLY A 117 -3.14 0.28 0.08
CA GLY A 117 -1.82 -0.28 -0.18
C GLY A 117 -0.99 0.45 -1.24
N ALA A 118 -1.47 1.58 -1.78
CA ALA A 118 -0.66 2.48 -2.60
C ALA A 118 -0.08 3.62 -1.76
N SER A 119 1.18 3.98 -2.00
CA SER A 119 1.82 5.09 -1.31
C SER A 119 1.32 6.44 -1.86
N ARG A 120 1.53 7.54 -1.11
CA ARG A 120 1.31 8.89 -1.66
C ARG A 120 2.25 9.21 -2.82
N ASP A 121 3.47 8.69 -2.80
CA ASP A 121 4.43 8.89 -3.89
C ASP A 121 3.89 8.27 -5.20
N GLN A 122 3.33 7.05 -5.15
CA GLN A 122 2.67 6.40 -6.30
C GLN A 122 1.44 7.19 -6.77
N LEU A 123 0.62 7.66 -5.83
CA LEU A 123 -0.54 8.50 -6.15
C LEU A 123 -0.11 9.80 -6.85
N PHE A 124 0.91 10.48 -6.32
CA PHE A 124 1.40 11.74 -6.84
C PHE A 124 2.04 11.58 -8.20
N GLU A 125 2.82 10.53 -8.44
CA GLU A 125 3.35 10.23 -9.77
C GLU A 125 2.22 10.05 -10.80
N PHE A 126 1.17 9.31 -10.43
CA PHE A 126 0.00 9.12 -11.29
C PHE A 126 -0.70 10.45 -11.60
N LEU A 127 -1.02 11.26 -10.57
CA LEU A 127 -1.72 12.54 -10.77
C LEU A 127 -0.86 13.53 -11.55
N MET A 128 0.45 13.52 -11.32
CA MET A 128 1.40 14.38 -12.03
C MET A 128 1.39 14.10 -13.53
N ARG A 129 1.44 12.82 -13.93
CA ARG A 129 1.33 12.43 -15.34
C ARG A 129 0.01 12.85 -15.98
N GLN A 130 -1.06 12.97 -15.20
CA GLN A 130 -2.39 13.34 -15.70
C GLN A 130 -2.65 14.85 -15.76
N HIS A 131 -2.03 15.63 -14.87
CA HIS A 131 -2.44 17.00 -14.62
C HIS A 131 -1.32 18.05 -14.73
N VAL A 132 -0.06 17.63 -14.78
CA VAL A 132 1.10 18.54 -14.81
C VAL A 132 1.90 18.33 -16.10
N SER A 133 2.18 19.42 -16.82
CA SER A 133 2.95 19.34 -18.07
C SER A 133 4.37 18.83 -17.79
N PRO A 134 4.96 18.01 -18.67
CA PRO A 134 6.26 17.36 -18.43
C PRO A 134 7.37 18.30 -17.95
N GLU A 135 7.40 19.53 -18.48
CA GLU A 135 8.43 20.53 -18.20
C GLU A 135 8.36 21.09 -16.78
N LEU A 136 7.19 21.01 -16.13
CA LEU A 136 6.95 21.55 -14.79
C LEU A 136 7.01 20.49 -13.69
N ARG A 137 7.04 19.20 -14.06
CA ARG A 137 6.84 18.10 -13.09
C ARG A 137 7.90 18.06 -12.00
N ARG A 138 9.16 18.35 -12.35
CA ARG A 138 10.27 18.39 -11.39
C ARG A 138 10.03 19.44 -10.32
N ASP A 139 9.87 20.68 -10.75
CA ASP A 139 9.67 21.82 -9.85
C ASP A 139 8.38 21.64 -9.04
N PHE A 140 7.32 21.14 -9.67
CA PHE A 140 6.06 20.86 -9.00
C PHE A 140 6.17 19.77 -7.93
N TRP A 141 6.98 18.73 -8.14
CA TRP A 141 7.19 17.67 -7.15
C TRP A 141 7.80 18.21 -5.85
N ASP A 142 8.79 19.09 -5.99
CA ASP A 142 9.50 19.70 -4.86
C ASP A 142 8.61 20.69 -4.09
N GLU A 143 7.53 21.18 -4.70
CA GLU A 143 6.54 22.08 -4.08
C GLU A 143 5.37 21.36 -3.41
N ILE A 144 5.27 20.02 -3.50
CA ILE A 144 4.17 19.26 -2.86
C ILE A 144 4.26 19.41 -1.33
N PRO A 145 3.25 19.98 -0.67
CA PRO A 145 3.27 20.17 0.78
C PRO A 145 3.26 18.86 1.59
N ASP A 146 4.03 18.82 2.68
CA ASP A 146 4.17 17.64 3.56
C ASP A 146 2.84 17.08 4.07
N HIS A 147 1.84 17.93 4.34
CA HIS A 147 0.54 17.46 4.84
C HIS A 147 -0.24 16.65 3.81
N LEU A 148 0.04 16.79 2.50
CA LEU A 148 -0.53 15.92 1.48
C LEU A 148 -0.01 14.48 1.62
N TYR A 149 1.18 14.28 2.17
CA TYR A 149 1.71 12.94 2.43
C TYR A 149 1.10 12.28 3.67
N ASP A 150 0.52 13.06 4.60
CA ASP A 150 -0.14 12.57 5.81
C ASP A 150 -1.60 12.23 5.55
N THR A 151 -1.87 10.94 5.34
CA THR A 151 -3.23 10.41 5.09
C THR A 151 -4.23 10.66 6.21
N ALA A 152 -3.78 10.99 7.42
CA ALA A 152 -4.69 11.38 8.51
C ALA A 152 -5.07 12.87 8.47
N LYS A 153 -4.41 13.68 7.65
CA LYS A 153 -4.68 15.12 7.48
C LYS A 153 -5.36 15.45 6.16
N THR A 154 -5.14 14.63 5.13
CA THR A 154 -5.60 14.89 3.77
C THR A 154 -6.24 13.65 3.15
N SER A 155 -7.34 13.82 2.44
CA SER A 155 -8.00 12.74 1.67
C SER A 155 -7.40 12.61 0.27
N GLU A 156 -7.71 11.54 -0.46
CA GLU A 156 -7.39 11.46 -1.89
C GLU A 156 -8.02 12.61 -2.69
N MET A 157 -9.21 13.06 -2.31
CA MET A 157 -9.89 14.15 -3.01
C MET A 157 -9.15 15.48 -2.86
N ASP A 158 -8.56 15.73 -1.69
CA ASP A 158 -7.73 16.92 -1.46
C ASP A 158 -6.48 16.87 -2.36
N CYS A 159 -5.83 15.70 -2.46
CA CYS A 159 -4.71 15.51 -3.38
C CYS A 159 -5.13 15.70 -4.84
N ILE A 160 -6.23 15.08 -5.29
CA ILE A 160 -6.72 15.24 -6.66
C ILE A 160 -6.97 16.72 -6.98
N THR A 161 -7.59 17.46 -6.05
CA THR A 161 -7.87 18.90 -6.20
C THR A 161 -6.58 19.71 -6.32
N PHE A 162 -5.58 19.42 -5.48
CA PHE A 162 -4.27 20.08 -5.55
C PHE A 162 -3.60 19.87 -6.92
N PHE A 163 -3.57 18.65 -7.43
CA PHE A 163 -2.94 18.35 -8.72
C PHE A 163 -3.75 18.92 -9.91
N GLN A 164 -5.09 18.85 -9.89
CA GLN A 164 -5.94 19.41 -10.95
C GLN A 164 -5.86 20.93 -11.04
N THR A 165 -5.52 21.59 -9.94
CA THR A 165 -5.35 23.04 -9.89
C THR A 165 -3.89 23.47 -10.01
N VAL A 166 -2.99 22.52 -10.28
CA VAL A 166 -1.53 22.76 -10.38
C VAL A 166 -1.04 23.56 -9.17
N GLY A 167 -1.47 23.15 -7.97
CA GLY A 167 -1.05 23.75 -6.71
C GLY A 167 -1.74 25.05 -6.33
N HIS A 168 -2.57 25.65 -7.19
CA HIS A 168 -3.28 26.90 -6.88
C HIS A 168 -4.32 26.76 -5.76
N LEU A 169 -4.93 25.57 -5.62
CA LEU A 169 -5.77 25.25 -4.47
C LEU A 169 -5.05 24.24 -3.59
N CYS A 170 -4.45 24.74 -2.51
CA CYS A 170 -4.03 23.90 -1.41
C CYS A 170 -5.12 23.88 -0.34
N CYS A 171 -5.72 22.72 -0.09
CA CYS A 171 -6.59 22.56 1.06
C CYS A 171 -5.73 22.58 2.32
N GLU A 172 -5.85 23.65 3.10
CA GLU A 172 -5.36 23.66 4.47
C GLU A 172 -6.03 22.50 5.22
N PRO A 173 -5.26 21.67 5.96
CA PRO A 173 -5.84 20.52 6.63
C PRO A 173 -6.92 21.01 7.59
N SER A 174 -8.11 20.40 7.52
CA SER A 174 -9.32 20.85 8.23
C SER A 174 -9.23 20.83 9.77
N GLY A 175 -8.05 20.50 10.32
CA GLY A 175 -7.79 20.23 11.73
C GLY A 175 -8.41 18.92 12.23
N LYS A 176 -9.35 18.34 11.48
CA LYS A 176 -9.98 17.06 11.78
C LYS A 176 -9.16 15.94 11.17
N ARG A 177 -8.94 14.91 11.99
CA ARG A 177 -8.33 13.65 11.57
C ARG A 177 -9.25 12.94 10.59
N LEU A 178 -8.71 12.56 9.43
CA LEU A 178 -9.39 11.78 8.42
C LEU A 178 -9.07 10.29 8.58
N PRO A 179 -9.98 9.38 8.22
CA PRO A 179 -9.68 7.96 8.20
C PRO A 179 -8.69 7.65 7.07
N SER A 180 -7.58 7.02 7.40
CA SER A 180 -6.60 6.61 6.39
C SER A 180 -7.08 5.37 5.59
N PRO A 181 -6.72 5.24 4.30
CA PRO A 181 -7.03 4.08 3.48
C PRO A 181 -6.53 2.77 4.10
N GLY A 182 -7.36 1.72 4.07
CA GLY A 182 -7.02 0.43 4.68
C GLY A 182 -6.82 0.46 6.20
N GLY A 183 -7.15 1.56 6.89
CA GLY A 183 -6.80 1.76 8.29
C GLY A 183 -5.29 1.89 8.53
N VAL A 184 -4.52 2.21 7.49
CA VAL A 184 -3.06 2.37 7.53
C VAL A 184 -2.71 3.81 7.26
N ARG A 185 -2.19 4.49 8.28
CA ARG A 185 -1.69 5.85 8.14
C ARG A 185 -0.28 5.81 7.57
N GLN A 186 -0.06 6.63 6.55
CA GLN A 186 1.27 7.07 6.16
C GLN A 186 1.46 8.57 6.38
N ARG A 187 2.72 8.98 6.58
CA ARG A 187 3.21 10.37 6.59
C ARG A 187 4.69 10.43 6.25
N LEU A 188 5.20 11.62 5.95
CA LEU A 188 6.64 11.87 5.87
C LEU A 188 7.22 12.32 7.21
N GLU A 189 8.44 11.86 7.46
CA GLU A 189 9.30 12.31 8.55
C GLU A 189 10.75 12.31 8.04
N THR A 190 11.62 13.07 8.71
CA THR A 190 13.06 13.01 8.50
C THR A 190 13.73 12.37 9.72
N PHE A 191 14.43 11.25 9.50
CA PHE A 191 15.17 10.56 10.55
C PHE A 191 16.67 10.51 10.17
N GLY A 192 17.51 11.10 11.02
CA GLY A 192 18.87 11.42 10.61
C GLY A 192 18.83 12.38 9.41
N ASP A 193 19.50 12.01 8.33
CA ASP A 193 19.52 12.79 7.08
C ASP A 193 18.62 12.18 5.98
N LEU A 194 17.78 11.18 6.31
CA LEU A 194 16.98 10.45 5.32
C LEU A 194 15.51 10.86 5.38
N ARG A 195 14.96 11.16 4.20
CA ARG A 195 13.50 11.25 3.99
C ARG A 195 12.90 9.86 4.21
N CYS A 196 11.89 9.78 5.06
CA CYS A 196 11.28 8.52 5.44
C CYS A 196 9.76 8.56 5.27
N ILE A 197 9.21 7.50 4.69
CA ILE A 197 7.77 7.23 4.80
C ILE A 197 7.54 6.42 6.07
N VAL A 198 6.73 6.96 6.97
CA VAL A 198 6.35 6.27 8.20
C VAL A 198 4.96 5.68 8.03
N VAL A 199 4.85 4.38 8.27
CA VAL A 199 3.63 3.59 8.14
C VAL A 199 3.25 3.02 9.51
N GLU A 200 2.03 3.31 9.96
CA GLU A 200 1.50 2.85 11.24
C GLU A 200 -0.03 2.70 11.20
N PRO A 201 -0.65 2.00 12.17
CA PRO A 201 -2.10 1.89 12.21
C PRO A 201 -2.74 3.25 12.38
N ASP A 202 -3.82 3.48 11.64
CA ASP A 202 -4.57 4.73 11.75
C ASP A 202 -5.10 4.91 13.19
N ALA A 203 -5.66 3.86 13.79
CA ALA A 203 -6.18 3.92 15.16
C ALA A 203 -5.11 3.80 16.26
N ALA A 204 -3.81 3.99 15.98
CA ALA A 204 -2.76 3.86 16.98
C ALA A 204 -2.95 4.82 18.17
N SER A 205 -3.25 4.25 19.35
CA SER A 205 -3.49 4.97 20.60
C SER A 205 -2.27 5.01 21.53
N GLU A 206 -1.36 4.04 21.38
CA GLU A 206 -0.12 3.91 22.15
C GLU A 206 1.12 4.12 21.26
N PRO A 207 2.26 4.56 21.82
CA PRO A 207 3.55 4.55 21.12
C PRO A 207 3.91 3.16 20.58
N ALA A 208 4.65 3.12 19.47
CA ALA A 208 5.11 1.87 18.89
C ALA A 208 6.03 1.12 19.86
N LYS A 209 5.73 -0.16 20.10
CA LYS A 209 6.56 -1.09 20.90
C LYS A 209 7.68 -1.69 20.06
N VAL A 210 7.46 -1.79 18.75
CA VAL A 210 8.45 -2.25 17.77
C VAL A 210 8.50 -1.26 16.61
N VAL A 211 9.71 -0.87 16.22
CA VAL A 211 9.99 -0.09 15.02
C VAL A 211 10.77 -0.97 14.04
N VAL A 212 10.24 -1.13 12.83
CA VAL A 212 10.88 -1.86 11.73
C VAL A 212 11.38 -0.85 10.71
N VAL A 213 12.69 -0.80 10.46
CA VAL A 213 13.27 0.06 9.41
C VAL A 213 13.66 -0.82 8.23
N LEU A 214 13.06 -0.56 7.06
CA LEU A 214 13.23 -1.38 5.86
C LEU A 214 13.89 -0.60 4.73
N ALA A 215 15.12 -0.95 4.40
CA ALA A 215 15.88 -0.36 3.30
C ALA A 215 15.52 -1.01 1.95
N HIS A 216 15.13 -0.21 0.97
CA HIS A 216 14.77 -0.68 -0.38
C HIS A 216 15.99 -1.15 -1.20
N GLY A 217 15.74 -1.77 -2.36
CA GLY A 217 16.77 -2.26 -3.28
C GLY A 217 17.52 -1.15 -4.03
N ILE A 218 18.31 -1.55 -5.03
CA ILE A 218 19.00 -0.62 -5.95
C ILE A 218 18.09 -0.27 -7.13
N GLU A 219 18.19 0.94 -7.68
CA GLU A 219 17.45 1.36 -8.88
C GLU A 219 15.94 1.23 -8.71
N VAL A 220 15.43 1.55 -7.51
CA VAL A 220 14.00 1.54 -7.18
C VAL A 220 13.57 2.87 -6.56
N LEU A 221 12.27 3.13 -6.50
CA LEU A 221 11.76 4.32 -5.80
C LEU A 221 11.87 4.16 -4.28
N GLY A 222 11.97 5.28 -3.55
CA GLY A 222 12.07 5.28 -2.08
C GLY A 222 10.90 4.61 -1.35
N ASP A 223 9.75 4.48 -2.00
CA ASP A 223 8.51 3.88 -1.48
C ASP A 223 8.29 2.44 -1.95
N ASP A 224 9.25 1.80 -2.62
CA ASP A 224 9.14 0.45 -3.20
C ASP A 224 8.69 -0.62 -2.18
N LEU A 225 9.08 -0.48 -0.91
CA LEU A 225 8.68 -1.39 0.18
C LEU A 225 7.36 -1.02 0.88
N TYR A 226 6.61 -0.03 0.38
CA TYR A 226 5.34 0.41 0.96
C TYR A 226 4.30 -0.72 1.03
N GLY A 227 4.17 -1.51 -0.03
CA GLY A 227 3.24 -2.64 -0.04
C GLY A 227 3.53 -3.68 1.05
N LEU A 228 4.80 -3.92 1.36
CA LEU A 228 5.21 -4.76 2.49
C LEU A 228 4.81 -4.09 3.81
N ALA A 229 5.21 -2.82 4.00
CA ALA A 229 4.93 -2.07 5.22
C ALA A 229 3.43 -2.00 5.54
N HIS A 230 2.60 -1.70 4.53
CA HIS A 230 1.15 -1.67 4.65
C HIS A 230 0.59 -3.00 5.16
N ARG A 231 1.08 -4.12 4.62
CA ARG A 231 0.62 -5.46 5.04
C ARG A 231 1.14 -5.86 6.42
N LEU A 232 2.29 -5.34 6.86
CA LEU A 232 2.84 -5.60 8.20
C LEU A 232 2.13 -4.80 9.29
N CYS A 233 1.50 -3.68 8.92
CA CYS A 233 0.84 -2.73 9.79
C CYS A 233 -0.08 -3.42 10.80
N ARG A 234 0.14 -3.12 12.09
CA ARG A 234 -0.62 -3.64 13.23
C ARG A 234 -0.34 -2.78 14.45
N GLU A 235 -1.23 -2.85 15.45
CA GLU A 235 -1.06 -2.14 16.72
C GLU A 235 0.31 -2.46 17.37
N GLY A 236 0.95 -1.43 17.91
CA GLY A 236 2.27 -1.54 18.54
C GLY A 236 3.45 -1.68 17.55
N LEU A 237 3.21 -1.71 16.24
CA LEU A 237 4.25 -1.76 15.21
C LEU A 237 4.23 -0.51 14.33
N ARG A 238 5.40 0.12 14.17
CA ARG A 238 5.65 1.17 13.19
C ARG A 238 6.67 0.68 12.18
N VAL A 239 6.41 0.90 10.89
CA VAL A 239 7.38 0.68 9.82
C VAL A 239 7.90 2.01 9.32
N VAL A 240 9.21 2.10 9.10
CA VAL A 240 9.89 3.27 8.54
C VAL A 240 10.61 2.84 7.27
N LEU A 241 10.31 3.54 6.18
CA LEU A 241 10.86 3.31 4.86
C LEU A 241 11.77 4.48 4.49
N PRO A 242 13.07 4.41 4.82
CA PRO A 242 14.02 5.42 4.41
C PRO A 242 14.31 5.35 2.91
N GLU A 243 14.31 6.50 2.29
CA GLU A 243 14.76 6.70 0.92
C GLU A 243 16.30 6.78 0.88
N ALA A 244 16.92 6.00 0.01
CA ALA A 244 18.37 5.99 -0.12
C ALA A 244 18.90 7.35 -0.61
N PRO A 245 20.08 7.79 -0.14
CA PRO A 245 20.53 9.16 -0.33
C PRO A 245 21.00 9.49 -1.76
N ASN A 246 21.32 8.49 -2.58
CA ASN A 246 21.84 8.72 -3.92
C ASN A 246 20.73 8.48 -4.96
N GLU A 247 20.65 9.38 -5.94
CA GLU A 247 19.90 9.12 -7.17
C GLU A 247 20.70 8.12 -8.02
N SER A 248 20.02 7.08 -8.51
CA SER A 248 20.61 6.18 -9.49
C SER A 248 20.87 6.95 -10.79
N ALA A 249 22.02 6.68 -11.41
CA ALA A 249 22.29 7.20 -12.73
C ALA A 249 21.17 6.75 -13.69
N GLN A 250 20.66 7.65 -14.53
CA GLN A 250 19.72 7.29 -15.58
C GLN A 250 20.37 6.17 -16.44
N PRO A 251 19.62 5.12 -16.82
CA PRO A 251 20.17 4.09 -17.70
C PRO A 251 20.69 4.78 -18.97
N ARG A 252 21.91 4.44 -19.39
CA ARG A 252 22.39 4.89 -20.71
C ARG A 252 21.54 4.19 -21.77
N GLU A 253 21.32 4.79 -22.93
CA GLU A 253 20.62 4.14 -24.06
C GLU A 253 21.21 2.74 -24.38
N GLU A 254 22.50 2.58 -24.11
CA GLU A 254 23.28 1.35 -24.22
C GLU A 254 22.80 0.21 -23.29
N ASP A 255 22.26 0.56 -22.12
CA ASP A 255 21.81 -0.35 -21.06
C ASP A 255 20.36 -0.84 -21.28
N ILE A 256 19.67 -0.39 -22.34
CA ILE A 256 18.30 -0.81 -22.73
C ILE A 256 18.31 -2.15 -23.48
N VAL A 257 19.47 -2.77 -23.68
CA VAL A 257 19.57 -4.03 -24.41
C VAL A 257 19.33 -5.23 -23.47
N GLU A 258 18.32 -6.03 -23.84
CA GLU A 258 17.96 -7.38 -23.34
C GLU A 258 17.05 -7.50 -22.11
N ASN A 259 15.75 -7.26 -22.32
CA ASN A 259 14.70 -8.13 -21.77
C ASN A 259 13.61 -8.41 -22.83
N VAL A 260 13.89 -9.40 -23.67
CA VAL A 260 12.96 -10.33 -24.35
C VAL A 260 11.74 -9.72 -25.09
N GLY A 261 11.89 -9.54 -26.42
CA GLY A 261 10.97 -10.19 -27.37
C GLY A 261 9.69 -9.49 -27.86
N GLN A 262 9.65 -8.16 -27.99
CA GLN A 262 8.67 -7.48 -28.85
C GLN A 262 9.37 -6.35 -29.62
N PRO A 263 9.19 -6.21 -30.96
CA PRO A 263 9.66 -5.03 -31.68
C PRO A 263 8.95 -3.80 -31.12
N ILE A 264 9.72 -2.83 -30.65
CA ILE A 264 9.21 -1.50 -30.33
C ILE A 264 9.00 -0.82 -31.68
N ASP A 265 7.77 -0.43 -31.97
CA ASP A 265 7.42 0.32 -33.17
C ASP A 265 8.02 1.73 -33.05
N GLU A 266 9.15 1.95 -33.73
CA GLU A 266 9.92 3.19 -33.75
C GLU A 266 9.14 4.41 -34.32
N SER A 267 7.89 4.24 -34.76
CA SER A 267 7.09 5.32 -35.33
C SER A 267 6.31 6.18 -34.34
N GLN A 268 6.41 5.92 -33.02
CA GLN A 268 5.73 6.73 -31.98
C GLN A 268 6.66 7.46 -30.98
N ASP A 269 7.98 7.33 -31.11
CA ASP A 269 8.93 7.83 -30.11
C ASP A 269 9.27 9.32 -30.29
N THR A 270 8.24 10.16 -30.13
CA THR A 270 8.38 11.63 -29.97
C THR A 270 8.07 12.11 -28.55
N GLU A 271 7.97 11.18 -27.58
CA GLU A 271 7.94 11.50 -26.15
C GLU A 271 9.34 11.92 -25.68
N ARG A 272 9.71 13.17 -26.02
CA ARG A 272 10.82 13.89 -25.39
C ARG A 272 10.88 13.60 -23.89
N GLU A 273 12.06 13.17 -23.41
CA GLU A 273 12.54 13.18 -22.01
C GLU A 273 11.46 13.51 -20.97
N GLU A 274 10.50 12.59 -20.80
CA GLU A 274 9.42 12.79 -19.85
C GLU A 274 10.03 12.68 -18.43
N TRP A 275 10.05 13.77 -17.66
CA TRP A 275 10.60 13.73 -16.30
C TRP A 275 9.91 12.63 -15.49
N ARG A 276 10.73 11.77 -14.87
CA ARG A 276 10.32 10.71 -13.95
C ARG A 276 10.99 10.96 -12.62
N LYS A 277 10.30 10.58 -11.53
CA LYS A 277 10.88 10.61 -10.19
C LYS A 277 12.17 9.77 -10.19
N PRO A 278 13.29 10.29 -9.66
CA PRO A 278 14.56 9.59 -9.72
C PRO A 278 14.52 8.30 -8.89
N LEU A 279 15.04 7.22 -9.49
CA LEU A 279 15.32 5.97 -8.78
C LEU A 279 16.45 6.19 -7.78
N ARG A 280 16.51 5.34 -6.75
CA ARG A 280 17.37 5.54 -5.59
C ARG A 280 18.24 4.33 -5.33
N GLU A 281 19.43 4.59 -4.79
CA GLU A 281 20.40 3.58 -4.42
C GLU A 281 21.22 3.97 -3.18
N TRP A 282 21.59 2.96 -2.39
CA TRP A 282 22.40 3.14 -1.18
C TRP A 282 23.87 3.40 -1.49
N TRP A 283 24.34 2.79 -2.58
CA TRP A 283 25.62 3.08 -3.22
C TRP A 283 25.55 2.73 -4.71
N SER A 284 26.43 3.33 -5.51
CA SER A 284 26.40 3.16 -6.96
C SER A 284 27.11 1.90 -7.46
N ARG A 285 26.57 1.29 -8.52
CA ARG A 285 27.20 0.18 -9.25
C ARG A 285 28.46 0.58 -10.01
N SER A 286 28.61 1.87 -10.33
CA SER A 286 29.78 2.41 -11.04
C SER A 286 31.07 2.43 -10.20
N ILE A 287 30.98 2.02 -8.94
CA ILE A 287 32.06 2.04 -7.96
C ILE A 287 32.89 0.77 -8.13
N ASN A 288 34.22 0.92 -8.23
CA ASN A 288 35.17 -0.19 -8.28
C ASN A 288 34.95 -1.12 -7.08
N GLU A 289 35.11 -2.45 -7.24
CA GLU A 289 34.97 -3.43 -6.16
C GLU A 289 35.77 -3.04 -4.90
N LYS A 290 36.93 -2.39 -5.08
CA LYS A 290 37.79 -1.91 -3.99
C LYS A 290 37.15 -0.82 -3.11
N ASP A 291 36.12 -0.13 -3.59
CA ASP A 291 35.44 0.97 -2.91
C ASP A 291 34.06 0.57 -2.35
N ILE A 292 33.62 -0.69 -2.56
CA ILE A 292 32.35 -1.22 -2.04
C ILE A 292 32.31 -1.16 -0.51
N GLU A 293 33.41 -1.50 0.17
CA GLU A 293 33.45 -1.50 1.65
C GLU A 293 33.21 -0.10 2.21
N LYS A 294 33.88 0.91 1.65
CA LYS A 294 33.75 2.31 2.08
C LYS A 294 32.33 2.84 1.86
N THR A 295 31.76 2.53 0.71
CA THR A 295 30.42 3.03 0.32
C THR A 295 29.32 2.31 1.08
N LEU A 296 29.45 1.01 1.30
CA LEU A 296 28.60 0.24 2.20
C LEU A 296 28.68 0.78 3.64
N SER A 297 29.88 1.11 4.13
CA SER A 297 30.06 1.69 5.47
C SER A 297 29.29 3.01 5.60
N LYS A 298 29.41 3.90 4.61
CA LYS A 298 28.67 5.17 4.59
C LYS A 298 27.15 4.95 4.56
N ALA A 299 26.67 4.05 3.70
CA ALA A 299 25.26 3.70 3.63
C ALA A 299 24.74 3.13 4.97
N ALA A 300 25.53 2.26 5.60
CA ALA A 300 25.19 1.65 6.89
C ALA A 300 25.18 2.67 8.04
N GLU A 301 26.09 3.66 8.00
CA GLU A 301 26.07 4.78 8.95
C GLU A 301 24.80 5.63 8.80
N SER A 302 24.41 5.97 7.57
CA SER A 302 23.18 6.73 7.30
C SER A 302 21.92 5.96 7.73
N LEU A 303 21.80 4.68 7.35
CA LEU A 303 20.67 3.85 7.76
C LEU A 303 20.65 3.64 9.29
N GLY A 304 21.81 3.43 9.91
CA GLY A 304 21.95 3.28 11.36
C GLY A 304 21.54 4.55 12.12
N ALA A 305 21.91 5.73 11.63
CA ALA A 305 21.50 7.01 12.20
C ALA A 305 19.99 7.23 12.08
N CYS A 306 19.42 6.96 10.90
CA CYS A 306 17.98 6.96 10.67
C CYS A 306 17.26 6.02 11.65
N ALA A 307 17.73 4.79 11.78
CA ALA A 307 17.12 3.80 12.67
C ALA A 307 17.20 4.21 14.15
N ALA A 308 18.33 4.78 14.59
CA ALA A 308 18.48 5.28 15.94
C ALA A 308 17.51 6.43 16.24
N ALA A 309 17.34 7.37 15.30
CA ALA A 309 16.40 8.48 15.43
C ALA A 309 14.94 8.02 15.42
N ALA A 310 14.60 7.00 14.61
CA ALA A 310 13.25 6.47 14.48
C ALA A 310 12.79 5.58 15.64
N LYS A 311 13.72 4.86 16.28
CA LYS A 311 13.43 3.81 17.27
C LYS A 311 12.75 4.36 18.54
N GLY A 312 13.24 5.49 19.07
CA GLY A 312 12.90 5.90 20.44
C GLY A 312 13.16 4.77 21.45
N ASP A 313 12.18 4.49 22.30
CA ASP A 313 12.24 3.40 23.30
C ASP A 313 11.78 2.03 22.76
N ALA A 314 11.35 1.95 21.50
CA ALA A 314 10.84 0.72 20.90
C ALA A 314 11.93 -0.33 20.68
N LYS A 315 11.57 -1.61 20.54
CA LYS A 315 12.49 -2.63 19.98
C LYS A 315 12.74 -2.33 18.50
N LEU A 316 14.01 -2.32 18.09
CA LEU A 316 14.39 -2.07 16.70
C LEU A 316 14.50 -3.38 15.92
N VAL A 317 13.87 -3.44 14.76
CA VAL A 317 14.14 -4.45 13.74
C VAL A 317 14.72 -3.73 12.52
N LEU A 318 15.83 -4.24 12.01
CA LEU A 318 16.41 -3.75 10.75
C LEU A 318 16.16 -4.76 9.65
N GLY A 319 15.87 -4.28 8.46
CA GLY A 319 15.73 -5.14 7.31
C GLY A 319 15.80 -4.41 6.00
N GLY A 320 15.61 -5.16 4.93
CA GLY A 320 15.59 -4.59 3.60
C GLY A 320 15.56 -5.65 2.51
N PHE A 321 15.51 -5.18 1.27
CA PHE A 321 15.54 -6.01 0.07
C PHE A 321 16.82 -5.81 -0.72
N SER A 322 17.43 -6.90 -1.20
CA SER A 322 18.59 -6.86 -2.10
C SER A 322 19.70 -5.95 -1.57
N GLN A 323 20.07 -4.87 -2.27
CA GLN A 323 21.03 -3.87 -1.82
C GLN A 323 20.74 -3.37 -0.39
N GLY A 324 19.49 -3.00 -0.09
CA GLY A 324 19.08 -2.51 1.22
C GLY A 324 19.19 -3.55 2.33
N SER A 325 19.04 -4.85 2.02
CA SER A 325 19.25 -5.92 3.00
C SER A 325 20.71 -6.00 3.47
N LEU A 326 21.67 -5.75 2.56
CA LEU A 326 23.09 -5.67 2.89
C LEU A 326 23.39 -4.44 3.76
N VAL A 327 22.79 -3.29 3.45
CA VAL A 327 22.91 -2.08 4.32
C VAL A 327 22.37 -2.35 5.71
N ALA A 328 21.20 -2.97 5.81
CA ALA A 328 20.57 -3.32 7.08
C ALA A 328 21.46 -4.26 7.92
N LEU A 329 22.04 -5.26 7.27
CA LEU A 329 22.97 -6.19 7.90
C LEU A 329 24.25 -5.49 8.36
N ALA A 330 24.85 -4.63 7.54
CA ALA A 330 26.04 -3.86 7.90
C ALA A 330 25.77 -2.87 9.06
N SER A 331 24.59 -2.26 9.06
CA SER A 331 24.14 -1.34 10.13
C SER A 331 23.95 -2.06 11.47
N ALA A 332 23.64 -3.35 11.44
CA ALA A 332 23.32 -4.15 12.64
C ALA A 332 24.45 -4.16 13.67
N LYS A 333 25.71 -4.09 13.23
CA LYS A 333 26.89 -4.10 14.12
C LYS A 333 26.86 -2.95 15.14
N LYS A 334 26.44 -1.76 14.71
CA LYS A 334 26.35 -0.56 15.55
C LYS A 334 24.96 -0.40 16.17
N ALA A 335 23.91 -0.65 15.38
CA ALA A 335 22.53 -0.43 15.80
C ALA A 335 22.01 -1.48 16.79
N LYS A 336 22.63 -2.67 16.84
CA LYS A 336 22.27 -3.80 17.71
C LYS A 336 20.74 -4.06 17.73
N PRO A 337 20.13 -4.35 16.57
CA PRO A 337 18.70 -4.55 16.50
C PRO A 337 18.27 -5.82 17.24
N ALA A 338 17.01 -5.84 17.69
CA ALA A 338 16.36 -7.00 18.28
C ALA A 338 16.11 -8.12 17.24
N GLY A 339 16.09 -7.79 15.95
CA GLY A 339 16.04 -8.78 14.88
C GLY A 339 16.38 -8.23 13.51
N LEU A 340 16.62 -9.14 12.56
CA LEU A 340 16.94 -8.85 11.17
C LEU A 340 15.92 -9.44 10.20
N VAL A 341 15.56 -8.70 9.15
CA VAL A 341 14.73 -9.18 8.03
C VAL A 341 15.49 -8.96 6.72
N LEU A 342 16.11 -10.01 6.20
CA LEU A 342 16.99 -9.98 5.03
C LEU A 342 16.28 -10.62 3.83
N LEU A 343 15.75 -9.78 2.94
CA LEU A 343 14.98 -10.24 1.77
C LEU A 343 15.89 -10.29 0.53
N CYS A 344 16.09 -11.48 -0.02
CA CYS A 344 16.97 -11.73 -1.18
C CYS A 344 18.35 -11.04 -1.07
N PRO A 345 19.12 -11.26 0.02
CA PRO A 345 20.39 -10.58 0.20
C PRO A 345 21.43 -10.97 -0.86
N PRO A 346 22.27 -10.03 -1.34
CA PRO A 346 23.36 -10.33 -2.28
C PRO A 346 24.42 -11.18 -1.57
N GLY A 347 24.29 -12.50 -1.66
CA GLY A 347 24.97 -13.44 -0.77
C GLY A 347 26.49 -13.33 -0.72
N ALA A 348 27.13 -13.08 -1.87
CA ALA A 348 28.58 -12.93 -1.97
C ALA A 348 29.13 -11.78 -1.10
N LEU A 349 28.37 -10.69 -0.98
CA LEU A 349 28.73 -9.53 -0.16
C LEU A 349 28.17 -9.64 1.26
N ALA A 350 26.96 -10.19 1.42
CA ALA A 350 26.28 -10.29 2.70
C ALA A 350 26.89 -11.34 3.64
N ALA A 351 27.38 -12.48 3.14
CA ALA A 351 27.90 -13.54 4.00
C ALA A 351 29.17 -13.11 4.78
N PRO A 352 30.15 -12.40 4.18
CA PRO A 352 31.26 -11.82 4.94
C PRO A 352 30.82 -10.84 6.03
N VAL A 353 29.84 -9.97 5.73
CA VAL A 353 29.31 -8.99 6.69
C VAL A 353 28.59 -9.70 7.84
N ALA A 354 27.77 -10.71 7.54
CA ALA A 354 27.10 -11.54 8.55
C ALA A 354 28.11 -12.21 9.49
N ARG A 355 29.23 -12.70 8.96
CA ARG A 355 30.30 -13.35 9.73
C ARG A 355 31.00 -12.38 10.69
N SER A 356 30.93 -11.08 10.41
CA SER A 356 31.55 -10.04 11.24
C SER A 356 30.70 -9.60 12.44
N LEU A 357 29.49 -10.14 12.59
CA LEU A 357 28.63 -9.88 13.75
C LEU A 357 29.02 -10.79 14.92
N ASP A 358 29.42 -10.19 16.04
CA ASP A 358 29.84 -10.95 17.23
C ASP A 358 28.70 -11.77 17.86
N THR A 359 27.50 -11.18 17.89
CA THR A 359 26.26 -11.79 18.43
C THR A 359 25.10 -11.46 17.49
N PRO A 360 24.92 -12.21 16.39
CA PRO A 360 23.88 -11.94 15.42
C PRO A 360 22.49 -12.15 16.07
N PRO A 361 21.57 -11.16 15.99
CA PRO A 361 20.24 -11.28 16.56
C PRO A 361 19.40 -12.32 15.78
N PRO A 362 18.22 -12.72 16.27
CA PRO A 362 17.26 -13.48 15.48
C PRO A 362 17.07 -12.86 14.10
N ALA A 363 17.01 -13.67 13.06
CA ALA A 363 16.93 -13.20 11.68
C ALA A 363 15.91 -13.99 10.87
N LEU A 364 15.30 -13.35 9.88
CA LEU A 364 14.61 -14.02 8.79
C LEU A 364 15.37 -13.75 7.51
N VAL A 365 15.70 -14.79 6.76
CA VAL A 365 16.38 -14.72 5.46
C VAL A 365 15.47 -15.31 4.39
N ALA A 366 15.13 -14.55 3.36
CA ALA A 366 14.26 -15.02 2.27
C ALA A 366 15.05 -15.27 0.97
N SER A 367 14.75 -16.37 0.28
CA SER A 367 15.41 -16.83 -0.95
C SER A 367 14.40 -17.29 -2.00
N GLY A 368 14.48 -16.71 -3.19
CA GLY A 368 13.70 -17.12 -4.36
C GLY A 368 14.34 -18.32 -5.07
N SER A 369 13.51 -19.21 -5.64
CA SER A 369 13.97 -20.40 -6.36
C SER A 369 14.56 -20.12 -7.74
N GLU A 370 14.14 -19.02 -8.35
CA GLU A 370 14.46 -18.59 -9.70
C GLU A 370 15.21 -17.26 -9.70
N ASP A 371 15.72 -16.84 -8.52
CA ASP A 371 16.43 -15.58 -8.35
C ASP A 371 17.82 -15.64 -9.00
N VAL A 372 17.94 -15.03 -10.18
CA VAL A 372 19.20 -14.91 -10.93
C VAL A 372 20.07 -13.74 -10.47
N ILE A 373 19.52 -12.82 -9.66
CA ILE A 373 20.23 -11.61 -9.18
C ILE A 373 20.89 -11.89 -7.82
N ALA A 374 20.17 -12.54 -6.91
CA ALA A 374 20.67 -13.04 -5.64
C ALA A 374 20.52 -14.58 -5.60
N PRO A 375 21.46 -15.32 -6.21
CA PRO A 375 21.38 -16.77 -6.31
C PRO A 375 21.19 -17.45 -4.96
N ARG A 376 20.36 -18.50 -4.95
CA ARG A 376 19.97 -19.27 -3.77
C ARG A 376 21.17 -19.68 -2.93
N GLU A 377 22.22 -20.20 -3.54
CA GLU A 377 23.42 -20.68 -2.85
C GLU A 377 24.05 -19.57 -1.99
N GLY A 378 24.13 -18.36 -2.53
CA GLY A 378 24.64 -17.20 -1.82
C GLY A 378 23.75 -16.80 -0.64
N VAL A 379 22.43 -16.78 -0.83
CA VAL A 379 21.48 -16.45 0.24
C VAL A 379 21.51 -17.51 1.35
N HIS A 380 21.61 -18.79 1.00
CA HIS A 380 21.71 -19.90 1.95
C HIS A 380 23.00 -19.84 2.75
N GLU A 381 24.12 -19.41 2.15
CA GLU A 381 25.36 -19.18 2.87
C GLU A 381 25.23 -18.05 3.90
N VAL A 382 24.49 -16.96 3.60
CA VAL A 382 24.19 -15.91 4.59
C VAL A 382 23.45 -16.49 5.81
N HIS A 383 22.41 -17.29 5.57
CA HIS A 383 21.64 -17.96 6.62
C HIS A 383 22.52 -18.91 7.46
N LYS A 384 23.34 -19.72 6.80
CA LYS A 384 24.26 -20.65 7.46
C LYS A 384 25.28 -19.92 8.32
N VAL A 385 25.84 -18.81 7.84
CA VAL A 385 26.80 -17.99 8.60
C VAL A 385 26.15 -17.40 9.84
N LEU A 386 24.96 -16.82 9.72
CA LEU A 386 24.21 -16.27 10.86
C LEU A 386 23.92 -17.36 11.91
N THR A 387 23.45 -18.52 11.46
CA THR A 387 23.15 -19.66 12.34
C THR A 387 24.40 -20.18 13.04
N SER A 388 25.52 -20.30 12.30
CA SER A 388 26.82 -20.72 12.86
C SER A 388 27.38 -19.71 13.86
N GLY A 389 27.02 -18.42 13.70
CA GLY A 389 27.31 -17.36 14.67
C GLY A 389 26.38 -17.34 15.88
N GLY A 390 25.45 -18.30 16.02
CA GLY A 390 24.53 -18.41 17.15
C GLY A 390 23.19 -17.69 16.99
N SER A 391 22.89 -17.12 15.81
CA SER A 391 21.57 -16.52 15.54
C SER A 391 20.49 -17.60 15.49
N ARG A 392 19.30 -17.27 16.02
CA ARG A 392 18.05 -17.98 15.71
C ARG A 392 17.54 -17.57 14.32
N ALA A 393 18.32 -17.84 13.27
CA ALA A 393 18.01 -17.42 11.91
C ALA A 393 17.04 -18.42 11.23
N GLU A 394 15.92 -17.90 10.73
CA GLU A 394 14.92 -18.65 9.95
C GLU A 394 15.17 -18.43 8.45
N LEU A 395 15.14 -19.52 7.65
CA LEU A 395 15.26 -19.47 6.20
C LEU A 395 13.91 -19.71 5.53
N VAL A 396 13.50 -18.78 4.67
CA VAL A 396 12.25 -18.85 3.91
C VAL A 396 12.58 -19.02 2.43
N ASN A 397 12.37 -20.23 1.92
CA ASN A 397 12.43 -20.49 0.49
C ASN A 397 11.06 -20.27 -0.15
N PHE A 398 11.00 -19.58 -1.28
CA PHE A 398 9.77 -19.37 -2.04
C PHE A 398 9.96 -19.65 -3.53
N ASP A 399 8.86 -19.99 -4.21
CA ASP A 399 8.84 -20.12 -5.66
C ASP A 399 8.71 -18.72 -6.27
N GLY A 400 9.66 -18.32 -7.10
CA GLY A 400 9.75 -16.97 -7.67
C GLY A 400 11.17 -16.45 -7.85
N GLY A 401 11.28 -15.27 -8.47
CA GLY A 401 12.55 -14.64 -8.83
C GLY A 401 13.07 -13.66 -7.76
N HIS A 402 13.68 -12.56 -8.21
CA HIS A 402 14.18 -11.48 -7.35
C HIS A 402 13.05 -10.56 -6.86
N GLU A 403 12.24 -11.02 -5.91
CA GLU A 403 11.01 -10.34 -5.49
C GLU A 403 10.60 -10.64 -4.04
N VAL A 404 9.51 -10.02 -3.58
CA VAL A 404 8.90 -10.30 -2.27
C VAL A 404 7.48 -10.85 -2.47
N THR A 405 7.31 -12.16 -2.31
CA THR A 405 6.01 -12.82 -2.45
C THR A 405 5.16 -12.71 -1.19
N MET A 406 3.85 -13.00 -1.28
CA MET A 406 2.99 -13.07 -0.10
C MET A 406 3.44 -14.12 0.93
N LYS A 407 4.08 -15.20 0.48
CA LYS A 407 4.71 -16.19 1.38
C LYS A 407 5.80 -15.54 2.23
N VAL A 408 6.60 -14.65 1.65
CA VAL A 408 7.62 -13.89 2.37
C VAL A 408 6.96 -12.90 3.33
N VAL A 409 5.92 -12.18 2.89
CA VAL A 409 5.15 -11.27 3.77
C VAL A 409 4.65 -12.02 5.02
N ASP A 410 4.01 -13.16 4.83
CA ASP A 410 3.46 -13.95 5.94
C ASP A 410 4.57 -14.49 6.87
N ALA A 411 5.71 -14.87 6.30
CA ALA A 411 6.86 -15.28 7.10
C ALA A 411 7.43 -14.11 7.93
N VAL A 412 7.53 -12.90 7.37
CA VAL A 412 7.94 -11.70 8.12
C VAL A 412 6.95 -11.41 9.25
N LYS A 413 5.64 -11.52 8.99
CA LYS A 413 4.61 -11.34 10.03
C LYS A 413 4.78 -12.33 11.18
N ALA A 414 5.04 -13.60 10.86
CA ALA A 414 5.23 -14.66 11.83
C ALA A 414 6.52 -14.46 12.65
N PHE A 415 7.62 -14.12 11.98
CA PHE A 415 8.91 -13.81 12.62
C PHE A 415 8.80 -12.65 13.60
N LEU A 416 8.19 -11.52 13.20
CA LEU A 416 8.02 -10.37 14.08
C LEU A 416 7.20 -10.74 15.32
N LEU A 417 6.12 -11.49 15.16
CA LEU A 417 5.28 -11.93 16.28
C LEU A 417 6.08 -12.84 17.24
N LYS A 418 6.62 -13.94 16.71
CA LYS A 418 7.29 -14.97 17.50
C LYS A 418 8.59 -14.47 18.14
N SER A 419 9.45 -13.85 17.35
CA SER A 419 10.84 -13.61 17.73
C SER A 419 11.10 -12.21 18.28
N ILE A 420 10.14 -11.27 18.16
CA ILE A 420 10.31 -9.88 18.63
C ILE A 420 9.26 -9.51 19.68
N PHE A 421 7.98 -9.72 19.38
CA PHE A 421 6.89 -9.40 20.33
C PHE A 421 6.82 -10.40 21.49
N LEU A 422 6.91 -11.70 21.19
CA LEU A 422 6.76 -12.77 22.20
C LEU A 422 8.10 -13.23 22.80
N ALA A 423 9.24 -12.65 22.43
CA ALA A 423 10.55 -13.14 22.89
C ALA A 423 10.80 -12.98 24.40
N GLU A 424 10.11 -12.04 25.08
CA GLU A 424 10.14 -11.92 26.56
C GLU A 424 9.24 -12.94 27.24
N ILE A 425 8.31 -13.52 26.48
CA ILE A 425 7.34 -14.46 26.99
C ILE A 425 8.01 -15.84 27.13
N GLU A 426 8.98 -16.21 26.29
CA GLU A 426 9.65 -17.53 26.27
C GLU A 426 10.39 -17.98 27.55
N GLU A 427 10.71 -17.09 28.52
CA GLU A 427 11.17 -17.51 29.85
C GLU A 427 10.00 -18.11 30.66
N GLY A 428 9.59 -19.34 30.32
CA GLY A 428 8.59 -20.10 31.08
C GLY A 428 7.55 -20.89 30.27
N TRP A 429 7.73 -21.05 28.95
CA TRP A 429 6.80 -21.85 28.12
C TRP A 429 7.38 -23.21 27.81
N TYR A 430 6.60 -24.24 28.08
CA TYR A 430 6.94 -25.61 27.73
C TYR A 430 6.55 -25.91 26.27
N ALA A 431 7.35 -26.71 25.58
CA ALA A 431 7.03 -27.21 24.25
C ALA A 431 5.76 -28.09 24.27
N PRO A 432 4.90 -28.03 23.23
CA PRO A 432 3.56 -28.61 23.28
C PRO A 432 3.55 -30.15 23.22
N ASP A 433 2.55 -30.73 23.89
CA ASP A 433 2.01 -32.05 23.55
C ASP A 433 1.41 -31.96 22.12
N GLU A 434 2.05 -32.66 21.18
CA GLU A 434 1.71 -32.64 19.75
C GLU A 434 0.24 -33.00 19.47
N THR A 435 -0.44 -33.66 20.41
CA THR A 435 -1.84 -34.07 20.27
C THR A 435 -2.86 -32.99 20.62
N LYS A 436 -2.46 -31.87 21.27
CA LYS A 436 -3.41 -30.94 21.92
C LYS A 436 -3.39 -29.48 21.46
N GLN A 437 -2.52 -29.10 20.52
CA GLN A 437 -2.47 -27.75 19.92
C GLN A 437 -2.63 -26.57 20.92
N CYS A 438 -1.99 -26.66 22.10
CA CYS A 438 -2.08 -25.64 23.15
C CYS A 438 -0.68 -25.33 23.71
N PHE A 439 -0.43 -24.04 23.98
CA PHE A 439 0.76 -23.56 24.68
C PHE A 439 0.41 -23.13 26.11
N PHE A 440 1.26 -23.47 27.08
CA PHE A 440 1.07 -23.16 28.50
C PHE A 440 2.18 -22.27 29.05
N ASN A 441 1.80 -21.23 29.81
CA ASN A 441 2.69 -20.44 30.66
C ASN A 441 2.56 -20.90 32.14
N THR A 442 3.65 -20.88 32.89
CA THR A 442 3.67 -21.15 34.35
C THR A 442 2.80 -20.21 35.21
N ASN A 443 2.34 -19.09 34.66
CA ASN A 443 1.39 -18.15 35.25
C ASN A 443 -0.09 -18.43 34.88
N GLY A 444 -0.40 -19.56 34.26
CA GLY A 444 -1.78 -20.02 34.02
C GLY A 444 -2.45 -19.45 32.76
N TYR A 445 -1.67 -19.01 31.78
CA TYR A 445 -2.21 -18.55 30.49
C TYR A 445 -2.20 -19.70 29.47
N GLU A 446 -3.37 -19.98 28.86
CA GLU A 446 -3.54 -20.88 27.71
C GLU A 446 -3.65 -20.05 26.42
N MET A 447 -2.91 -20.44 25.37
CA MET A 447 -3.14 -19.97 23.99
C MET A 447 -3.54 -21.14 23.09
N PHE A 448 -4.67 -20.98 22.40
CA PHE A 448 -5.10 -21.85 21.30
C PHE A 448 -4.84 -21.17 19.95
N GLN A 449 -4.37 -21.95 18.97
CA GLN A 449 -4.34 -21.52 17.57
C GLN A 449 -4.90 -22.63 16.67
N ALA A 450 -6.13 -22.45 16.19
CA ALA A 450 -6.59 -23.04 14.93
C ALA A 450 -7.90 -22.37 14.46
N ALA A 451 -7.81 -21.35 13.60
CA ALA A 451 -8.88 -21.04 12.66
C ALA A 451 -8.46 -21.63 11.32
N ARG A 452 -8.85 -22.89 11.08
CA ARG A 452 -8.65 -23.55 9.79
C ARG A 452 -9.87 -23.26 8.93
N THR A 453 -9.60 -22.67 7.77
CA THR A 453 -10.35 -22.84 6.50
C THR A 453 -11.75 -22.20 6.38
N HIS A 454 -11.85 -21.28 5.42
CA HIS A 454 -13.03 -20.81 4.66
C HIS A 454 -13.94 -19.69 5.22
N GLY A 455 -14.05 -18.61 4.43
CA GLY A 455 -15.29 -17.92 4.04
C GLY A 455 -16.22 -17.31 5.11
N GLY A 456 -16.36 -15.97 5.05
CA GLY A 456 -17.58 -15.24 5.41
C GLY A 456 -17.92 -15.16 6.91
N TYR A 457 -17.57 -14.02 7.54
CA TYR A 457 -18.11 -13.57 8.83
C TYR A 457 -17.84 -14.48 10.05
N SER A 458 -16.69 -14.34 10.69
CA SER A 458 -16.62 -14.38 12.18
C SER A 458 -15.20 -14.17 12.70
N ASP A 459 -15.05 -13.22 13.63
CA ASP A 459 -13.98 -13.22 14.63
C ASP A 459 -14.15 -14.44 15.53
N LEU A 460 -13.14 -15.31 15.63
CA LEU A 460 -13.27 -16.52 16.44
C LEU A 460 -12.02 -16.95 17.22
N ALA A 461 -11.14 -16.02 17.59
CA ALA A 461 -10.32 -16.25 18.78
C ALA A 461 -9.71 -14.97 19.36
N ARG A 462 -10.03 -14.70 20.63
CA ARG A 462 -9.07 -14.56 21.73
C ARG A 462 -9.81 -14.23 23.03
N VAL A 463 -9.70 -15.07 24.06
CA VAL A 463 -9.76 -14.58 25.44
C VAL A 463 -8.85 -15.42 26.35
N PHE A 464 -8.00 -14.70 27.08
CA PHE A 464 -7.24 -15.14 28.24
C PHE A 464 -8.02 -14.79 29.51
N LEU A 465 -8.09 -15.69 30.49
CA LEU A 465 -8.51 -15.33 31.85
C LEU A 465 -7.62 -16.02 32.87
N SER A 466 -6.94 -15.21 33.68
CA SER A 466 -6.66 -15.58 35.06
C SER A 466 -7.03 -14.39 35.96
N CYS A 467 -8.21 -14.49 36.57
CA CYS A 467 -8.37 -13.98 37.93
C CYS A 467 -7.85 -15.09 38.84
N ASN A 468 -7.12 -14.78 39.91
CA ASN A 468 -6.48 -15.70 40.87
C ASN A 468 -7.43 -16.72 41.58
N LYS A 469 -8.28 -17.45 40.84
CA LYS A 469 -9.27 -18.43 41.28
C LYS A 469 -9.39 -19.52 40.23
N GLU A 470 -9.66 -20.74 40.69
CA GLU A 470 -9.92 -21.91 39.84
C GLU A 470 -11.07 -21.62 38.86
N PRO A 471 -10.90 -21.88 37.54
CA PRO A 471 -11.98 -21.71 36.58
C PRO A 471 -13.16 -22.61 36.95
N SER A 472 -14.37 -22.05 37.09
CA SER A 472 -15.56 -22.88 37.26
C SER A 472 -15.76 -23.73 36.01
N LYS A 473 -16.08 -25.03 36.18
CA LYS A 473 -16.25 -26.03 35.11
C LYS A 473 -17.29 -25.72 34.02
N ILE A 474 -17.95 -24.56 34.08
CA ILE A 474 -19.02 -24.15 33.16
C ILE A 474 -18.73 -22.69 32.74
N MET A 475 -18.30 -22.48 31.49
CA MET A 475 -18.34 -21.16 30.86
C MET A 475 -19.78 -20.87 30.42
N HIS A 476 -20.35 -19.76 30.89
CA HIS A 476 -21.57 -19.20 30.30
C HIS A 476 -21.18 -18.08 29.33
N ILE A 477 -21.55 -18.24 28.06
CA ILE A 477 -21.45 -17.18 27.05
C ILE A 477 -22.51 -16.13 27.39
N GLY A 478 -22.08 -14.96 27.86
CA GLY A 478 -22.97 -13.83 28.09
C GLY A 478 -23.43 -13.25 26.74
N THR A 479 -24.74 -13.20 26.51
CA THR A 479 -25.31 -12.44 25.39
C THR A 479 -25.14 -10.94 25.65
N ASN A 480 -24.59 -10.26 24.65
CA ASN A 480 -24.31 -8.83 24.60
C ASN A 480 -25.50 -7.97 25.09
N PRO A 481 -25.35 -7.15 26.15
CA PRO A 481 -26.32 -6.12 26.47
C PRO A 481 -25.89 -4.78 25.85
N LEU A 482 -26.60 -4.44 24.76
CA LEU A 482 -26.68 -3.15 24.05
C LEU A 482 -25.53 -2.77 23.13
#